data_AF-A0AAD6X0N9-F1
#
_entry.id   AF-A0AAD6X0N9-F1
#
_cell.length_a   1.000
_cell.length_b   1.000
_cell.length_c   1.000
_cell.angle_alpha   90.00
_cell.angle_beta   90.00
_cell.angle_gamma   90.00
#
_symmetry.space_group_name_H-M   'P 1'
#
loop_
_entity.id
_entity.type
_entity.pdbx_description
1 polymer ?
#
loop_
_entity_poly.entity_id
_entity_poly.type
_entity_poly.pdbx_seq_one_letter_code
_entity_poly.pdbx_strand_id
1 'polypeptide(L)'
;MGTATSSGASDTTTPFRSHSPSLVKDPTPLREAKVLANIFALTNLLEEIVASKPAFELSADLELNTYKGEGPKTMLLEVIKRLRFGIPDGLEQIPADWGKVVSFAEYALTQRRSKTKKSIRASFKPKADPKTNAVTYAPDSQHQNIFELTTAVVKGTPCSVNIALCSRIALMRKVYLKHPNTNFWDQLDAKLEQIRNDADGDPKKVVRAFRHTLEQDQRKHGKKNYKDADIEDRVDDFQQKVDDIIDIGLMDAATSAQEVATAEGDNV
;
A
#
# COMPACT_ATOMS: atom_id res chain seq x y z
N MET A 1 -76.87 -3.82 -43.24
CA MET A 1 -77.98 -2.86 -43.02
C MET A 1 -77.60 -2.04 -41.80
N GLY A 2 -77.56 -0.71 -41.75
CA GLY A 2 -77.78 0.40 -42.69
C GLY A 2 -76.94 1.59 -42.18
N THR A 3 -76.40 2.42 -43.06
CA THR A 3 -76.85 3.82 -43.32
C THR A 3 -76.71 4.75 -42.10
N ALA A 4 -75.80 5.74 -42.17
CA ALA A 4 -76.10 7.16 -42.47
C ALA A 4 -76.59 7.90 -41.19
N THR A 5 -76.36 9.17 -40.88
CA THR A 5 -75.96 10.38 -41.61
C THR A 5 -75.82 11.51 -40.56
N SER A 6 -74.93 12.48 -40.82
CA SER A 6 -75.14 13.94 -40.73
C SER A 6 -75.61 14.63 -39.43
N SER A 7 -74.89 15.70 -39.01
CA SER A 7 -75.36 17.11 -39.16
C SER A 7 -74.85 18.07 -38.06
N GLY A 8 -74.46 19.29 -38.48
CA GLY A 8 -74.42 20.54 -37.69
C GLY A 8 -73.03 20.93 -37.18
N ALA A 9 -72.27 21.83 -37.84
CA ALA A 9 -72.40 23.31 -37.87
C ALA A 9 -72.28 23.92 -36.45
N SER A 10 -71.49 24.95 -36.12
CA SER A 10 -70.97 26.13 -36.85
C SER A 10 -69.92 26.78 -35.90
N ASP A 11 -68.80 27.32 -36.39
CA ASP A 11 -68.49 28.78 -36.49
C ASP A 11 -68.28 29.48 -35.10
N THR A 12 -67.28 30.30 -34.76
CA THR A 12 -66.29 31.15 -35.46
C THR A 12 -65.28 31.66 -34.39
N THR A 13 -64.09 32.16 -34.82
CA THR A 13 -63.26 33.24 -34.19
C THR A 13 -61.93 32.88 -33.48
N THR A 14 -60.86 32.78 -34.30
CA THR A 14 -59.49 33.40 -34.25
C THR A 14 -58.93 34.09 -32.97
N PRO A 15 -57.61 34.35 -32.85
CA PRO A 15 -56.38 33.55 -33.10
C PRO A 15 -55.40 33.57 -31.88
N PHE A 16 -54.50 32.58 -31.73
CA PHE A 16 -53.28 32.80 -30.93
C PHE A 16 -52.06 32.13 -31.54
N ARG A 17 -51.06 32.98 -31.77
CA ARG A 17 -49.76 32.73 -32.38
C ARG A 17 -48.86 32.02 -31.36
N SER A 18 -48.59 30.73 -31.54
CA SER A 18 -47.50 30.04 -30.84
C SER A 18 -46.28 29.93 -31.77
N HIS A 19 -45.26 30.73 -31.47
CA HIS A 19 -43.94 30.54 -32.02
C HIS A 19 -43.36 29.24 -31.45
N SER A 20 -43.32 28.19 -32.27
CA SER A 20 -42.48 27.03 -32.02
C SER A 20 -41.04 27.41 -32.38
N PRO A 21 -40.05 27.31 -31.46
CA PRO A 21 -38.65 27.47 -31.82
C PRO A 21 -38.26 26.31 -32.74
N SER A 22 -37.86 26.66 -33.96
CA SER A 22 -37.24 25.77 -34.92
C SER A 22 -36.06 25.04 -34.26
N LEU A 23 -36.15 23.72 -34.18
CA LEU A 23 -35.05 22.84 -33.81
C LEU A 23 -33.93 23.04 -34.85
N VAL A 24 -32.92 23.81 -34.49
CA VAL A 24 -31.70 23.98 -35.29
C VAL A 24 -31.05 22.59 -35.38
N LYS A 25 -31.13 21.97 -36.56
CA LYS A 25 -30.33 20.80 -36.90
C LYS A 25 -28.89 21.29 -37.04
N ASP A 26 -28.14 21.28 -35.95
CA ASP A 26 -26.70 21.45 -36.00
C ASP A 26 -26.11 20.41 -36.98
N PRO A 27 -25.10 20.79 -37.78
CA PRO A 27 -24.49 19.88 -38.74
C PRO A 27 -23.77 18.74 -37.97
N THR A 28 -24.44 17.59 -37.95
CA THR A 28 -24.01 16.32 -37.37
C THR A 28 -22.54 15.96 -37.63
N PRO A 29 -21.95 16.21 -38.83
CA PRO A 29 -20.57 15.84 -39.12
C PRO A 29 -19.53 16.63 -38.32
N LEU A 30 -19.78 17.91 -38.03
CA LEU A 30 -18.82 18.75 -37.31
C LEU A 30 -18.79 18.38 -35.82
N ARG A 31 -19.96 18.04 -35.26
CA ARG A 31 -20.08 17.54 -33.89
C ARG A 31 -19.41 16.18 -33.75
N GLU A 32 -19.62 15.27 -34.69
CA GLU A 32 -18.98 13.95 -34.72
C GLU A 32 -17.46 14.04 -34.88
N ALA A 33 -16.97 14.89 -35.79
CA ALA A 33 -15.54 15.15 -35.97
C ALA A 33 -14.89 15.72 -34.69
N LYS A 34 -15.58 16.63 -33.99
CA LYS A 34 -15.11 17.20 -32.73
C LYS A 34 -15.07 16.16 -31.59
N VAL A 35 -16.05 15.27 -31.53
CA VAL A 35 -16.07 14.16 -30.57
C VAL A 35 -14.93 13.17 -30.85
N LEU A 36 -14.71 12.79 -32.12
CA LEU A 36 -13.60 11.92 -32.50
C LEU A 36 -12.23 12.55 -32.19
N ALA A 37 -12.03 13.83 -32.52
CA ALA A 37 -10.80 14.54 -32.21
C ALA A 37 -10.52 14.57 -30.69
N ASN A 38 -11.57 14.77 -29.87
CA ASN A 38 -11.45 14.72 -28.42
C ASN A 38 -11.12 13.31 -27.91
N ILE A 39 -11.70 12.26 -28.49
CA ILE A 39 -11.40 10.86 -28.13
C ILE A 39 -9.94 10.52 -28.46
N PHE A 40 -9.44 10.92 -29.63
CA PHE A 40 -8.03 10.70 -30.00
C PHE A 40 -7.08 11.52 -29.13
N ALA A 41 -7.42 12.77 -28.81
CA ALA A 41 -6.63 13.60 -27.90
C ALA A 41 -6.57 12.99 -26.48
N LEU A 42 -7.69 12.46 -25.98
CA LEU A 42 -7.73 11.74 -24.70
C LEU A 42 -6.93 10.44 -24.75
N THR A 43 -6.95 9.72 -25.87
CA THR A 43 -6.17 8.48 -26.04
C THR A 43 -4.68 8.78 -26.03
N ASN A 44 -4.24 9.81 -26.76
CA ASN A 44 -2.84 10.25 -26.77
C ASN A 44 -2.39 10.76 -25.39
N LEU A 45 -3.25 11.51 -24.69
CA LEU A 45 -2.96 11.99 -23.33
C LEU A 45 -2.93 10.83 -22.33
N LEU A 46 -3.75 9.79 -22.51
CA LEU A 46 -3.71 8.57 -21.71
C LEU A 46 -2.44 7.76 -21.99
N GLU A 47 -2.03 7.62 -23.25
CA GLU A 47 -0.76 6.98 -23.63
C GLU A 47 0.44 7.76 -23.10
N GLU A 48 0.40 9.09 -23.14
CA GLU A 48 1.42 9.96 -22.56
C GLU A 48 1.44 9.85 -21.02
N ILE A 49 0.30 9.75 -20.35
CA ILE A 49 0.22 9.47 -18.90
C ILE A 49 0.76 8.07 -18.57
N VAL A 50 0.45 7.06 -19.39
CA VAL A 50 0.94 5.69 -19.20
C VAL A 50 2.45 5.60 -19.46
N ALA A 51 2.97 6.35 -20.43
CA ALA A 51 4.39 6.42 -20.76
C ALA A 51 5.20 7.32 -19.80
N SER A 52 4.56 8.35 -19.22
CA SER A 52 5.16 9.29 -18.26
C SER A 52 5.04 8.85 -16.80
N LYS A 53 4.40 7.70 -16.52
CA LYS A 53 4.50 7.07 -15.20
C LYS A 53 5.99 6.87 -14.87
N PRO A 54 6.54 7.56 -13.86
CA PRO A 54 7.92 7.35 -13.47
C PRO A 54 8.10 5.90 -13.05
N ALA A 55 9.28 5.35 -13.29
CA ALA A 55 9.61 3.96 -13.01
C ALA A 55 9.59 3.68 -11.50
N PHE A 56 8.41 3.36 -10.94
CA PHE A 56 8.14 2.85 -9.60
C PHE A 56 9.27 3.13 -8.60
N GLU A 57 9.26 4.33 -8.01
CA GLU A 57 10.23 4.67 -6.97
C GLU A 57 9.78 4.00 -5.67
N LEU A 58 10.43 2.89 -5.34
CA LEU A 58 10.47 2.38 -3.97
C LEU A 58 11.02 3.53 -3.11
N SER A 59 10.12 4.20 -2.39
CA SER A 59 10.46 5.23 -1.43
C SER A 59 11.54 4.77 -0.45
N ALA A 60 12.37 5.71 0.01
CA ALA A 60 13.44 5.48 0.97
C ALA A 60 12.95 4.94 2.33
N ASP A 61 11.64 4.92 2.59
CA ASP A 61 10.95 4.44 3.81
C ASP A 61 11.31 3.01 4.24
N LEU A 62 12.10 2.27 3.46
CA LEU A 62 12.59 0.93 3.75
C LEU A 62 13.50 0.80 4.98
N GLU A 63 13.73 1.88 5.72
CA GLU A 63 14.56 1.95 6.94
C GLU A 63 13.99 1.27 8.19
N LEU A 64 13.16 0.24 8.04
CA LEU A 64 12.90 -0.67 9.17
C LEU A 64 14.16 -1.49 9.41
N ASN A 65 14.97 -1.03 10.38
CA ASN A 65 16.25 -1.65 10.68
C ASN A 65 16.10 -3.09 11.15
N THR A 66 15.06 -3.37 11.93
CA THR A 66 14.74 -4.70 12.47
C THR A 66 13.23 -4.86 12.60
N TYR A 67 12.73 -6.10 12.60
CA TYR A 67 11.36 -6.45 12.93
C TYR A 67 11.22 -6.99 14.36
N LYS A 68 12.32 -7.24 15.07
CA LYS A 68 12.35 -7.69 16.45
C LYS A 68 13.28 -6.82 17.29
N GLY A 69 13.04 -6.80 18.60
CA GLY A 69 13.86 -6.10 19.57
C GLY A 69 13.36 -4.70 19.84
N GLU A 70 14.28 -3.83 20.25
CA GLU A 70 13.97 -2.49 20.75
C GLU A 70 13.52 -1.53 19.64
N GLY A 71 14.10 -1.64 18.44
CA GLY A 71 13.84 -0.70 17.33
C GLY A 71 12.36 -0.50 17.02
N PRO A 72 11.59 -1.54 16.67
CA PRO A 72 10.15 -1.42 16.41
C PRO A 72 9.35 -0.88 17.59
N LYS A 73 9.80 -1.18 18.82
CA LYS A 73 9.14 -0.70 20.04
C LYS A 73 9.36 0.80 20.21
N THR A 74 10.60 1.26 20.08
CA THR A 74 10.95 2.69 20.14
C THR A 74 10.17 3.49 19.10
N MET A 75 10.16 3.05 17.84
CA MET A 75 9.41 3.71 16.77
C MET A 75 7.90 3.78 17.08
N LEU A 76 7.31 2.68 17.55
CA LEU A 76 5.90 2.66 17.92
C LEU A 76 5.59 3.61 19.09
N LEU A 77 6.46 3.66 20.11
CA LEU A 77 6.29 4.54 21.25
C LEU A 77 6.45 6.02 20.87
N GLU A 78 7.35 6.35 19.93
CA GLU A 78 7.48 7.71 19.38
C GLU A 78 6.22 8.13 18.62
N VAL A 79 5.67 7.26 17.78
CA VAL A 79 4.40 7.50 17.08
C VAL A 79 3.27 7.72 18.09
N ILE A 80 3.19 6.91 19.16
CA ILE A 80 2.20 7.07 20.22
C ILE A 80 2.37 8.41 20.95
N LYS A 81 3.60 8.79 21.31
CA LYS A 81 3.87 10.07 21.99
C LYS A 81 3.46 11.27 21.15
N ARG A 82 3.73 11.23 19.84
CA ARG A 82 3.47 12.36 18.94
C ARG A 82 2.01 12.46 18.51
N LEU A 83 1.37 11.34 18.19
CA LEU A 83 -0.04 11.33 17.74
C LEU A 83 -1.04 11.33 18.91
N ARG A 84 -0.57 11.01 20.13
CA ARG A 84 -1.32 10.94 21.40
C ARG A 84 -2.46 9.93 21.42
N PHE A 85 -3.26 9.77 20.37
CA PHE A 85 -4.40 8.84 20.29
C PHE A 85 -5.34 8.91 21.51
N GLY A 86 -5.50 10.11 22.10
CA GLY A 86 -6.31 10.33 23.30
C GLY A 86 -5.61 10.02 24.63
N ILE A 87 -4.30 9.77 24.63
CA ILE A 87 -3.47 9.63 25.84
C ILE A 87 -3.31 11.02 26.50
N PRO A 88 -3.53 11.14 27.83
CA PRO A 88 -3.34 12.39 28.56
C PRO A 88 -1.90 12.91 28.50
N ASP A 89 -1.75 14.23 28.55
CA ASP A 89 -0.45 14.87 28.65
C ASP A 89 0.25 14.50 29.97
N GLY A 90 1.55 14.23 29.90
CA GLY A 90 2.37 13.88 31.06
C GLY A 90 2.25 12.43 31.51
N LEU A 91 1.50 11.56 30.81
CA LEU A 91 1.43 10.13 31.13
C LEU A 91 2.82 9.48 31.15
N GLU A 92 3.73 9.94 30.29
CA GLU A 92 5.12 9.46 30.22
C GLU A 92 5.91 9.72 31.51
N GLN A 93 5.52 10.73 32.29
CA GLN A 93 6.16 11.09 33.55
C GLN A 93 5.69 10.20 34.71
N ILE A 94 4.65 9.39 34.50
CA ILE A 94 4.11 8.45 35.48
C ILE A 94 4.58 7.04 35.10
N PRO A 95 5.66 6.51 35.72
CA PRO A 95 6.29 5.27 35.24
C PRO A 95 5.36 4.05 35.25
N ALA A 96 4.46 3.98 36.24
CA ALA A 96 3.50 2.89 36.36
C ALA A 96 2.48 2.86 35.21
N ASP A 97 2.00 4.02 34.77
CA ASP A 97 1.01 4.10 33.70
C ASP A 97 1.67 4.04 32.32
N TRP A 98 2.82 4.69 32.14
CA TRP A 98 3.62 4.54 30.93
C TRP A 98 4.05 3.08 30.72
N GLY A 99 4.40 2.37 31.80
CA GLY A 99 4.71 0.94 31.75
C GLY A 99 3.58 0.08 31.17
N LYS A 100 2.31 0.47 31.36
CA LYS A 100 1.15 -0.20 30.75
C LYS A 100 1.12 0.03 29.23
N VAL A 101 1.41 1.25 28.78
CA VAL A 101 1.49 1.59 27.35
C VAL A 101 2.60 0.79 26.67
N VAL A 102 3.78 0.74 27.28
CA VAL A 102 4.92 -0.05 26.78
C VAL A 102 4.57 -1.53 26.69
N SER A 103 3.98 -2.10 27.74
CA SER A 103 3.57 -3.51 27.76
C SER A 103 2.54 -3.82 26.66
N PHE A 104 1.58 -2.92 26.45
CA PHE A 104 0.59 -3.07 25.40
C PHE A 104 1.21 -2.98 23.99
N ALA A 105 2.16 -2.06 23.79
CA ALA A 105 2.89 -1.91 22.53
C ALA A 105 3.69 -3.19 22.19
N GLU A 106 4.41 -3.76 23.15
CA GLU A 106 5.16 -5.02 22.98
C GLU A 106 4.24 -6.20 22.65
N TYR A 107 3.11 -6.29 23.35
CA TYR A 107 2.08 -7.28 23.06
C TYR A 107 1.53 -7.11 21.63
N ALA A 108 1.16 -5.90 21.24
CA ALA A 108 0.62 -5.59 19.92
C ALA A 108 1.61 -5.93 18.79
N LEU A 109 2.89 -5.57 18.94
CA LEU A 109 3.96 -5.94 17.99
C LEU A 109 4.11 -7.45 17.87
N THR A 110 4.01 -8.18 18.99
CA THR A 110 4.07 -9.65 18.99
C THR A 110 2.87 -10.28 18.28
N GLN A 111 1.65 -9.78 18.54
CA GLN A 111 0.46 -10.23 17.84
C GLN A 111 0.52 -9.92 16.34
N ARG A 112 0.99 -8.73 15.97
CA ARG A 112 1.14 -8.31 14.57
C ARG A 112 2.10 -9.22 13.82
N ARG A 113 3.28 -9.51 14.39
CA ARG A 113 4.23 -10.48 13.85
C ARG A 113 3.62 -11.86 13.69
N SER A 114 2.98 -12.39 14.73
CA SER A 114 2.31 -13.69 14.68
C SER A 114 1.29 -13.76 13.54
N LYS A 115 0.45 -12.73 13.39
CA LYS A 115 -0.54 -12.61 12.31
C LYS A 115 0.14 -12.58 10.93
N THR A 116 1.16 -11.73 10.73
CA THR A 116 1.90 -11.64 9.46
C THR A 116 2.51 -12.98 9.07
N LYS A 117 3.19 -13.65 10.01
CA LYS A 117 3.79 -14.97 9.76
C LYS A 117 2.75 -16.02 9.38
N LYS A 118 1.58 -16.01 10.04
CA LYS A 118 0.45 -16.90 9.70
C LYS A 118 -0.10 -16.60 8.30
N SER A 119 -0.25 -15.33 7.92
CA SER A 119 -0.67 -14.94 6.57
C SER A 119 0.31 -15.43 5.51
N ILE A 120 1.62 -15.25 5.74
CA ILE A 120 2.67 -15.77 4.83
C ILE A 120 2.58 -17.29 4.73
N ARG A 121 2.46 -18.01 5.85
CA ARG A 121 2.29 -19.47 5.83
C ARG A 121 1.05 -19.89 5.03
N ALA A 122 -0.07 -19.19 5.22
CA ALA A 122 -1.32 -19.48 4.51
C ALA A 122 -1.22 -19.22 3.00
N SER A 123 -0.37 -18.28 2.56
CA SER A 123 -0.15 -17.96 1.15
C SER A 123 0.34 -19.14 0.31
N PHE A 124 0.98 -20.12 0.95
CA PHE A 124 1.46 -21.35 0.34
C PHE A 124 0.44 -22.50 0.33
N LYS A 125 -0.80 -22.24 0.81
CA LYS A 125 -1.87 -23.24 0.94
C LYS A 125 -1.40 -24.55 1.60
N PRO A 126 -0.91 -24.48 2.85
CA PRO A 126 -0.35 -25.63 3.54
C PRO A 126 -1.41 -26.72 3.70
N LYS A 127 -1.05 -27.96 3.41
CA LYS A 127 -1.84 -29.16 3.66
C LYS A 127 -1.09 -30.04 4.64
N ALA A 128 -1.73 -30.36 5.76
CA ALA A 128 -1.22 -31.33 6.71
C ALA A 128 -1.58 -32.73 6.23
N ASP A 129 -0.59 -33.62 6.18
CA ASP A 129 -0.84 -35.04 6.01
C ASP A 129 -1.47 -35.58 7.31
N PRO A 130 -2.68 -36.17 7.26
CA PRO A 130 -3.38 -36.65 8.45
C PRO A 130 -2.64 -37.78 9.18
N LYS A 131 -1.69 -38.47 8.55
CA LYS A 131 -0.94 -39.57 9.15
C LYS A 131 0.36 -39.12 9.81
N THR A 132 1.08 -38.19 9.18
CA THR A 132 2.43 -37.80 9.60
C THR A 132 2.49 -36.42 10.25
N ASN A 133 1.41 -35.64 10.19
CA ASN A 133 1.38 -34.20 10.51
C ASN A 133 2.39 -33.37 9.71
N ALA A 134 3.01 -33.94 8.67
CA ALA A 134 3.92 -33.22 7.80
C ALA A 134 3.14 -32.17 7.02
N VAL A 135 3.71 -30.96 6.93
CA VAL A 135 3.11 -29.85 6.19
C VAL A 135 3.71 -29.84 4.78
N THR A 136 2.87 -30.06 3.79
CA THR A 136 3.21 -29.86 2.38
C THR A 136 2.61 -28.55 1.88
N TYR A 137 3.25 -27.93 0.90
CA TYR A 137 2.76 -26.71 0.26
C TYR A 137 2.18 -27.03 -1.11
N ALA A 138 1.24 -26.20 -1.56
CA ALA A 138 0.73 -26.29 -2.92
C ALA A 138 1.86 -26.02 -3.94
N PRO A 139 1.70 -26.39 -5.22
CA PRO A 139 2.64 -25.97 -6.25
C PRO A 139 2.65 -24.43 -6.40
N ASP A 140 3.77 -23.90 -6.86
CA ASP A 140 4.02 -22.46 -7.01
C ASP A 140 2.90 -21.71 -7.77
N SER A 141 2.28 -22.34 -8.77
CA SER A 141 1.16 -21.79 -9.56
C SER A 141 -0.14 -21.57 -8.76
N GLN A 142 -0.25 -22.19 -7.59
CA GLN A 142 -1.41 -22.10 -6.71
C GLN A 142 -1.18 -21.20 -5.50
N HIS A 143 0.03 -20.69 -5.29
CA HIS A 143 0.30 -19.74 -4.22
C HIS A 143 -0.51 -18.46 -4.41
N GLN A 144 -0.78 -17.75 -3.31
CA GLN A 144 -1.34 -16.40 -3.40
C GLN A 144 -0.31 -15.47 -4.04
N ASN A 145 -0.75 -14.54 -4.88
CA ASN A 145 0.15 -13.54 -5.42
C ASN A 145 0.55 -12.54 -4.30
N ILE A 146 1.61 -11.77 -4.54
CA ILE A 146 2.16 -10.88 -3.51
C ILE A 146 1.19 -9.77 -3.09
N PHE A 147 0.36 -9.27 -4.02
CA PHE A 147 -0.63 -8.25 -3.73
C PHE A 147 -1.75 -8.80 -2.83
N GLU A 148 -2.36 -9.92 -3.24
CA GLU A 148 -3.37 -10.65 -2.44
C GLU A 148 -2.86 -10.94 -1.01
N LEU A 149 -1.61 -11.39 -0.89
CA LEU A 149 -0.98 -11.63 0.41
C LEU A 149 -0.81 -10.32 1.19
N THR A 150 -0.33 -9.27 0.57
CA THR A 150 -0.11 -7.97 1.23
C THR A 150 -1.44 -7.38 1.71
N THR A 151 -2.48 -7.42 0.88
CA THR A 151 -3.86 -7.06 1.26
C THR A 151 -4.33 -7.86 2.46
N ALA A 152 -4.07 -9.17 2.51
CA ALA A 152 -4.43 -10.02 3.64
C ALA A 152 -3.66 -9.64 4.93
N VAL A 153 -2.40 -9.20 4.81
CA VAL A 153 -1.59 -8.75 5.95
C VAL A 153 -2.10 -7.43 6.52
N VAL A 154 -2.45 -6.45 5.67
CA VAL A 154 -2.98 -5.15 6.10
C VAL A 154 -4.47 -5.14 6.42
N LYS A 155 -5.18 -6.26 6.18
CA LYS A 155 -6.61 -6.35 6.49
C LYS A 155 -6.92 -5.98 7.94
N GLY A 156 -7.79 -4.98 8.09
CA GLY A 156 -8.21 -4.41 9.38
C GLY A 156 -7.26 -3.37 9.96
N THR A 157 -6.39 -2.78 9.12
CA THR A 157 -5.52 -1.64 9.48
C THR A 157 -5.79 -0.49 8.51
N PRO A 158 -5.46 0.77 8.86
CA PRO A 158 -5.59 1.90 7.95
C PRO A 158 -4.56 1.89 6.81
N CYS A 159 -3.55 1.01 6.84
CA CYS A 159 -2.51 0.97 5.82
C CYS A 159 -3.05 0.56 4.43
N SER A 160 -2.73 1.35 3.41
CA SER A 160 -2.92 0.99 2.00
C SER A 160 -1.83 0.02 1.53
N VAL A 161 -2.14 -0.76 0.47
CA VAL A 161 -1.15 -1.65 -0.16
C VAL A 161 -0.38 -0.85 -1.20
N ASN A 162 0.94 -0.75 -1.03
CA ASN A 162 1.84 -0.12 -2.00
C ASN A 162 3.00 -1.06 -2.39
N ILE A 163 3.83 -0.63 -3.34
CA ILE A 163 4.94 -1.43 -3.88
C ILE A 163 6.01 -1.68 -2.81
N ALA A 164 6.31 -0.68 -1.98
CA ALA A 164 7.27 -0.80 -0.89
C ALA A 164 6.85 -1.90 0.10
N LEU A 165 5.60 -1.91 0.53
CA LEU A 165 5.07 -2.94 1.41
C LEU A 165 5.07 -4.31 0.73
N CYS A 166 4.67 -4.40 -0.54
CA CYS A 166 4.74 -5.66 -1.29
C CYS A 166 6.17 -6.21 -1.35
N SER A 167 7.17 -5.36 -1.57
CA SER A 167 8.58 -5.78 -1.60
C SER A 167 9.07 -6.31 -0.25
N ARG A 168 8.65 -5.68 0.87
CA ARG A 168 8.96 -6.16 2.23
C ARG A 168 8.30 -7.51 2.49
N ILE A 169 7.02 -7.66 2.15
CA ILE A 169 6.31 -8.94 2.29
C ILE A 169 6.93 -10.03 1.41
N ALA A 170 7.43 -9.69 0.22
CA ALA A 170 8.15 -10.62 -0.66
C ALA A 170 9.45 -11.10 -0.01
N LEU A 171 10.21 -10.19 0.62
CA LEU A 171 11.39 -10.55 1.41
C LEU A 171 11.04 -11.49 2.57
N MET A 172 10.00 -11.14 3.35
CA MET A 172 9.50 -11.99 4.43
C MET A 172 9.12 -13.39 3.92
N ARG A 173 8.45 -13.46 2.77
CA ARG A 173 8.03 -14.72 2.15
C ARG A 173 9.23 -15.56 1.70
N LYS A 174 10.24 -14.91 1.10
CA LYS A 174 11.52 -15.54 0.72
C LYS A 174 12.28 -16.11 1.91
N VAL A 175 12.35 -15.38 3.02
CA VAL A 175 12.98 -15.85 4.26
C VAL A 175 12.18 -17.01 4.88
N TYR A 176 10.85 -16.92 4.87
CA TYR A 176 9.98 -17.95 5.44
C TYR A 176 10.18 -19.31 4.77
N LEU A 177 10.32 -19.34 3.43
CA LEU A 177 10.55 -20.59 2.69
C LEU A 177 11.83 -21.31 3.13
N LYS A 178 12.86 -20.56 3.55
CA LYS A 178 14.12 -21.13 4.04
C LYS A 178 14.06 -21.44 5.53
N HIS A 179 13.34 -20.63 6.30
CA HIS A 179 13.30 -20.68 7.76
C HIS A 179 11.87 -20.51 8.30
N PRO A 180 10.99 -21.53 8.14
CA PRO A 180 9.59 -21.43 8.59
C PRO A 180 9.45 -21.47 10.13
N ASN A 181 10.53 -21.87 10.83
CA ASN A 181 10.54 -22.22 12.24
C ASN A 181 10.61 -20.99 13.16
N THR A 182 10.88 -21.21 14.45
CA THR A 182 10.87 -20.20 15.51
C THR A 182 11.87 -19.05 15.27
N ASN A 183 12.98 -19.30 14.58
CA ASN A 183 14.01 -18.31 14.26
C ASN A 183 13.68 -17.43 13.03
N PHE A 184 12.48 -17.53 12.45
CA PHE A 184 12.08 -16.77 11.26
C PHE A 184 12.40 -15.26 11.36
N TRP A 185 12.06 -14.62 12.48
CA TRP A 185 12.28 -13.18 12.66
C TRP A 185 13.76 -12.82 12.77
N ASP A 186 14.54 -13.65 13.47
CA ASP A 186 16.00 -13.45 13.58
C ASP A 186 16.68 -13.59 12.22
N GLN A 187 16.23 -14.54 11.40
CA GLN A 187 16.72 -14.73 10.03
C GLN A 187 16.28 -13.60 9.09
N LEU A 188 15.12 -13.00 9.33
CA LEU A 188 14.66 -11.84 8.57
C LEU A 188 15.52 -10.61 8.90
N ASP A 189 15.79 -10.37 10.18
CA ASP A 189 16.61 -9.25 10.64
C ASP A 189 18.05 -9.38 10.14
N ALA A 190 18.64 -10.59 10.24
CA ALA A 190 19.95 -10.89 9.65
C ALA A 190 19.96 -10.67 8.12
N LYS A 191 18.85 -10.95 7.44
CA LYS A 191 18.76 -10.72 5.99
C LYS A 191 18.68 -9.24 5.64
N LEU A 192 18.01 -8.43 6.45
CA LEU A 192 17.98 -6.97 6.29
C LEU A 192 19.36 -6.37 6.54
N GLU A 193 20.04 -6.80 7.59
CA GLU A 193 21.40 -6.40 7.89
C GLU A 193 22.34 -6.75 6.73
N GLN A 194 22.23 -7.97 6.18
CA GLN A 194 22.99 -8.33 4.99
C GLN A 194 22.72 -7.38 3.81
N ILE A 195 21.45 -7.05 3.53
CA ILE A 195 21.10 -6.12 2.44
C ILE A 195 21.74 -4.75 2.65
N ARG A 196 21.76 -4.26 3.89
CA ARG A 196 22.41 -2.98 4.23
C ARG A 196 23.93 -3.04 4.08
N ASN A 197 24.56 -4.11 4.56
CA ASN A 197 25.99 -4.31 4.42
C ASN A 197 26.41 -4.43 2.95
N ASP A 198 25.63 -5.15 2.13
CA ASP A 198 25.85 -5.26 0.69
C ASP A 198 25.62 -3.91 -0.03
N ALA A 199 24.81 -3.02 0.55
CA ALA A 199 24.55 -1.70 0.02
C ALA A 199 25.65 -0.69 0.35
N ASP A 200 26.40 -0.88 1.44
CA ASP A 200 27.48 0.01 1.89
C ASP A 200 26.99 1.46 2.02
N GLY A 201 25.85 1.65 2.71
CA GLY A 201 25.23 2.96 2.90
C GLY A 201 24.53 3.56 1.66
N ASP A 202 24.55 2.91 0.50
CA ASP A 202 23.87 3.41 -0.70
C ASP A 202 22.37 3.02 -0.72
N PRO A 203 21.43 3.97 -0.49
CA PRO A 203 19.99 3.67 -0.47
C PRO A 203 19.49 3.12 -1.80
N LYS A 204 20.10 3.49 -2.94
CA LYS A 204 19.70 2.98 -4.26
C LYS A 204 19.99 1.47 -4.39
N LYS A 205 21.04 0.96 -3.74
CA LYS A 205 21.34 -0.47 -3.72
C LYS A 205 20.35 -1.23 -2.84
N VAL A 206 19.94 -0.67 -1.70
CA VAL A 206 18.88 -1.25 -0.86
C VAL A 206 17.59 -1.38 -1.67
N VAL A 207 17.14 -0.28 -2.28
CA VAL A 207 15.96 -0.26 -3.17
C VAL A 207 16.07 -1.31 -4.28
N ARG A 208 17.23 -1.41 -4.94
CA ARG A 208 17.48 -2.42 -5.98
C ARG A 208 17.34 -3.85 -5.44
N ALA A 209 17.83 -4.13 -4.24
CA ALA A 209 17.72 -5.46 -3.62
C ALA A 209 16.26 -5.85 -3.31
N PHE A 210 15.46 -4.90 -2.85
CA PHE A 210 14.03 -5.12 -2.60
C PHE A 210 13.23 -5.27 -3.90
N ARG A 211 13.51 -4.44 -4.91
CA ARG A 211 12.93 -4.59 -6.27
C ARG A 211 13.22 -5.97 -6.82
N HIS A 212 14.48 -6.39 -6.79
CA HIS A 212 14.89 -7.71 -7.25
C HIS A 212 14.19 -8.85 -6.50
N THR A 213 14.01 -8.70 -5.18
CA THR A 213 13.30 -9.68 -4.35
C THR A 213 11.82 -9.76 -4.74
N LEU A 214 11.18 -8.62 -4.99
CA LEU A 214 9.79 -8.57 -5.46
C LEU A 214 9.63 -9.21 -6.84
N GLU A 215 10.53 -8.92 -7.80
CA GLU A 215 10.51 -9.52 -9.14
C GLU A 215 10.68 -11.05 -9.09
N GLN A 216 11.60 -11.55 -8.26
CA GLN A 216 11.79 -13.00 -8.06
C GLN A 216 10.52 -13.66 -7.50
N ASP A 217 9.91 -12.99 -6.52
CA ASP A 217 8.71 -13.45 -5.86
C ASP A 217 7.50 -13.48 -6.81
N GLN A 218 7.32 -12.43 -7.62
CA GLN A 218 6.33 -12.37 -8.70
C GLN A 218 6.57 -13.44 -9.77
N ARG A 219 7.82 -13.66 -10.18
CA ARG A 219 8.16 -14.71 -11.15
C ARG A 219 7.82 -16.10 -10.64
N LYS A 220 8.01 -16.33 -9.34
CA LYS A 220 7.77 -17.63 -8.72
C LYS A 220 6.31 -17.87 -8.37
N HIS A 221 5.61 -16.86 -7.89
CA HIS A 221 4.28 -17.00 -7.28
C HIS A 221 3.17 -16.20 -7.99
N GLY A 222 3.52 -15.42 -9.01
CA GLY A 222 2.59 -14.62 -9.80
C GLY A 222 1.80 -15.48 -10.80
N LYS A 223 0.56 -15.07 -11.05
CA LYS A 223 -0.26 -15.59 -12.15
C LYS A 223 0.05 -14.77 -13.41
N LYS A 224 0.05 -15.39 -14.60
CA LYS A 224 0.32 -14.71 -15.89
C LYS A 224 -0.62 -13.53 -16.25
N ASN A 225 -1.71 -13.33 -15.50
CA ASN A 225 -2.80 -12.42 -15.86
C ASN A 225 -2.92 -11.20 -14.94
N TYR A 226 -1.87 -10.83 -14.19
CA TYR A 226 -1.92 -9.63 -13.36
C TYR A 226 -1.76 -8.38 -14.25
N LYS A 227 -2.62 -7.37 -14.07
CA LYS A 227 -2.41 -6.04 -14.63
C LYS A 227 -1.77 -5.20 -13.54
N ASP A 228 -0.57 -4.68 -13.80
CA ASP A 228 0.14 -3.75 -12.89
C ASP A 228 -0.66 -2.49 -12.54
N ALA A 229 -1.78 -2.24 -13.24
CA ALA A 229 -2.71 -1.15 -12.99
C ALA A 229 -3.44 -1.22 -11.63
N ASP A 230 -3.44 -2.36 -10.93
CA ASP A 230 -4.18 -2.53 -9.66
C ASP A 230 -3.40 -2.07 -8.42
N ILE A 231 -2.11 -1.73 -8.56
CA ILE A 231 -1.31 -1.18 -7.45
C ILE A 231 -1.25 0.33 -7.64
N GLU A 232 -2.16 1.05 -6.99
CA GLU A 232 -2.01 2.50 -6.85
C GLU A 232 -0.85 2.77 -5.91
N ASP A 233 0.20 3.43 -6.41
CA ASP A 233 1.31 3.93 -5.62
C ASP A 233 0.90 5.19 -4.85
N ARG A 234 -0.20 5.08 -4.10
CA ARG A 234 -0.72 6.15 -3.25
C ARG A 234 -0.42 5.80 -1.81
N VAL A 235 0.52 6.54 -1.23
CA VAL A 235 0.72 6.58 0.21
C VAL A 235 -0.50 7.29 0.82
N ASP A 236 -1.13 6.65 1.81
CA ASP A 236 -2.26 7.24 2.54
C ASP A 236 -1.78 8.38 3.45
N ASP A 237 -2.61 9.39 3.71
CA ASP A 237 -2.26 10.56 4.53
C ASP A 237 -1.81 10.15 5.94
N PHE A 238 -2.37 9.08 6.50
CA PHE A 238 -1.94 8.57 7.80
C PHE A 238 -0.56 7.94 7.73
N GLN A 239 -0.28 7.18 6.66
CA GLN A 239 1.02 6.54 6.45
C GLN A 239 2.10 7.62 6.31
N GLN A 240 1.86 8.65 5.49
CA GLN A 240 2.79 9.77 5.35
C GLN A 240 3.10 10.44 6.69
N LYS A 241 2.09 10.70 7.53
CA LYS A 241 2.30 11.29 8.87
C LYS A 241 3.14 10.41 9.79
N VAL A 242 2.98 9.09 9.72
CA VAL A 242 3.78 8.14 10.52
C VAL A 242 5.22 8.14 10.03
N ASP A 243 5.43 8.16 8.71
CA ASP A 243 6.74 8.17 8.10
C ASP A 243 7.48 9.48 8.44
N ASP A 244 6.81 10.64 8.32
CA ASP A 244 7.36 11.95 8.73
C ASP A 244 7.78 11.95 10.22
N ILE A 245 6.99 11.28 11.09
CA ILE A 245 7.33 11.17 12.51
C ILE A 245 8.61 10.36 12.71
N ILE A 246 8.73 9.24 12.03
CA ILE A 246 9.90 8.36 12.11
C ILE A 246 11.14 9.09 11.61
N ASP A 247 11.05 9.78 10.48
CA ASP A 247 12.16 10.51 9.88
C ASP A 247 12.67 11.61 10.81
N ILE A 248 11.78 12.41 11.40
CA ILE A 248 12.16 13.42 12.39
C ILE A 248 12.80 12.74 13.62
N GLY A 249 12.27 11.60 14.09
CA GLY A 249 12.86 10.86 15.21
C GLY A 249 14.27 10.36 14.92
N LEU A 250 14.53 9.88 13.70
CA LEU A 250 15.85 9.46 13.23
C LEU A 250 16.82 10.65 13.13
N MET A 251 16.35 11.81 12.65
CA MET A 251 17.14 13.04 12.60
C MET A 251 17.51 13.57 13.99
N ASP A 252 16.57 13.55 14.93
CA ASP A 252 16.80 13.97 16.32
C ASP A 252 17.86 13.08 17.01
N ALA A 253 17.79 11.76 16.77
CA ALA A 253 18.75 10.79 17.29
C ALA A 253 20.15 10.98 16.69
N ALA A 254 20.25 11.23 15.38
CA ALA A 254 21.53 11.48 14.71
C ALA A 254 22.20 12.77 15.20
N THR A 255 21.40 13.83 15.39
CA THR A 255 21.89 15.13 15.92
C THR A 255 22.41 14.96 17.35
N SER A 256 21.67 14.25 18.20
CA SER A 256 22.07 13.97 19.58
C SER A 256 23.37 13.15 19.66
N ALA A 257 23.55 12.16 18.77
CA ALA A 257 24.78 11.36 18.72
C ALA A 257 26.00 12.19 18.27
N GLN A 258 25.79 13.16 17.38
CA GLN A 258 26.84 14.03 16.88
C GLN A 258 27.29 15.07 17.92
N GLU A 259 26.38 15.59 18.74
CA GLU A 259 26.69 16.49 19.86
C GLU A 259 27.46 15.81 21.00
N VAL A 260 27.17 14.52 21.27
CA VAL A 260 27.93 13.73 22.25
C VAL A 260 29.36 13.47 21.76
N ALA A 261 29.54 13.16 20.48
CA ALA A 261 30.86 12.93 19.90
C ALA A 261 31.73 14.20 19.85
N THR A 262 31.15 15.38 19.68
CA THR A 262 31.89 16.65 19.74
C THR A 262 32.24 17.05 21.18
N ALA A 263 31.41 16.72 22.16
CA ALA A 263 31.70 17.00 23.57
C ALA A 263 32.84 16.14 24.16
N GLU A 264 33.07 14.93 23.63
CA GLU A 264 34.18 14.06 24.06
C GLU A 264 35.53 14.40 23.39
N GLY A 265 35.50 15.15 22.28
CA GLY A 265 36.71 15.56 21.53
C GLY A 265 37.44 16.78 22.10
N ASP A 266 36.77 17.61 22.90
CA ASP A 266 37.33 18.86 23.46
C ASP A 266 37.93 18.68 24.87
N ASN A 267 38.03 17.44 25.36
CA ASN A 267 38.53 17.12 26.70
C ASN A 267 39.87 16.36 26.71
N VAL A 268 40.65 16.48 25.63
CA VAL A 268 42.00 15.90 25.48
C VAL A 268 43.06 16.99 25.34
#